data_AF-A0A5C7XHK1-F1
#
_entry.id   AF-A0A5C7XHK1-F1
#
_cell.length_a   1.000
_cell.length_b   1.000
_cell.length_c   1.000
_cell.angle_alpha   90.00
_cell.angle_beta   90.00
_cell.angle_gamma   90.00
#
_symmetry.space_group_name_H-M   'P 1'
#
loop_
_entity.id
_entity.type
_entity.pdbx_description
1 polymer ?
#
loop_
_entity_poly.entity_id
_entity_poly.type
_entity_poly.pdbx_seq_one_letter_code
_entity_poly.pdbx_strand_id
1 'polypeptide(L)'
;MHDQNQLAEFRSKFMVNSLLVASTEFWSWSVRPNQPTLGASILSLNRYALHFSDVTPDEMADLSRLIGSLERTMKSAFNHNIMNYLMLMMVDHHVHFHVIPRYDGARTFGGLEWIDNGWPALPVMGDSQHKNQEGVLAQIHGALMASASS
;
A
#
# COMPACT_ATOMS: atom_id res chain seq x y z
N MET A 1 21.30 -0.89 16.18
CA MET A 1 20.47 0.14 16.86
C MET A 1 19.91 1.15 15.87
N HIS A 2 20.74 1.77 15.02
CA HIS A 2 20.28 2.72 13.99
C HIS A 2 19.20 2.12 13.05
N ASP A 3 19.48 0.98 12.45
CA ASP A 3 18.56 0.30 11.50
C ASP A 3 17.20 -0.06 12.13
N GLN A 4 17.21 -0.49 13.39
CA GLN A 4 15.99 -0.83 14.12
C GLN A 4 15.15 0.41 14.42
N ASN A 5 15.79 1.55 14.71
CA ASN A 5 15.10 2.82 14.89
C ASN A 5 14.48 3.30 13.57
N GLN A 6 15.22 3.25 12.46
CA GLN A 6 14.72 3.64 11.15
C GLN A 6 13.50 2.82 10.72
N LEU A 7 13.57 1.50 10.92
CA LEU A 7 12.43 0.61 10.65
C LEU A 7 11.23 0.93 11.57
N ALA A 8 11.46 1.17 12.86
CA ALA A 8 10.39 1.51 13.80
C ALA A 8 9.71 2.84 13.42
N GLU A 9 10.49 3.85 13.05
CA GLU A 9 9.98 5.14 12.58
C GLU A 9 9.15 4.99 11.30
N PHE A 10 9.67 4.25 10.31
CA PHE A 10 8.93 3.92 9.09
C PHE A 10 7.59 3.24 9.39
N ARG A 11 7.61 2.18 10.21
CA ARG A 11 6.41 1.40 10.54
C ARG A 11 5.39 2.22 11.31
N SER A 12 5.85 3.12 12.19
CA SER A 12 4.99 4.06 12.91
C SER A 12 4.35 5.07 11.96
N LYS A 13 5.15 5.72 11.11
CA LYS A 13 4.67 6.74 10.14
C LYS A 13 3.62 6.18 9.18
N PHE A 14 3.84 4.98 8.64
CA PHE A 14 2.89 4.32 7.73
C PHE A 14 1.86 3.47 8.46
N MET A 15 1.86 3.46 9.79
CA MET A 15 0.91 2.73 10.62
C MET A 15 0.80 1.24 10.24
N VAL A 16 1.94 0.63 9.87
CA VAL A 16 1.99 -0.69 9.21
C VAL A 16 1.27 -1.75 10.02
N ASN A 17 1.46 -1.77 11.35
CA ASN A 17 0.84 -2.78 12.21
C ASN A 17 -0.69 -2.63 12.30
N SER A 18 -1.20 -1.40 12.46
CA SER A 18 -2.64 -1.17 12.60
C SER A 18 -3.41 -1.24 11.28
N LEU A 19 -2.73 -1.06 10.16
CA LEU A 19 -3.31 -1.09 8.82
C LEU A 19 -2.86 -2.31 8.01
N LEU A 20 -2.30 -3.33 8.67
CA LEU A 20 -1.80 -4.54 8.02
C LEU A 20 -2.95 -5.33 7.39
N VAL A 21 -2.84 -5.64 6.10
CA VAL A 21 -3.80 -6.46 5.35
C VAL A 21 -3.32 -7.91 5.28
N ALA A 22 -2.05 -8.10 4.92
CA ALA A 22 -1.42 -9.41 4.88
C ALA A 22 0.09 -9.28 5.10
N SER A 23 0.72 -10.36 5.53
CA SER A 23 2.18 -10.44 5.63
C SER A 23 2.66 -11.83 5.27
N THR A 24 3.90 -11.89 4.82
CA THR A 24 4.69 -13.10 4.70
C THR A 24 5.83 -13.06 5.73
N GLU A 25 6.79 -13.99 5.62
CA GLU A 25 7.99 -13.95 6.45
C GLU A 25 8.77 -12.64 6.22
N PHE A 26 8.92 -12.23 4.96
CA PHE A 26 9.80 -11.11 4.61
C PHE A 26 9.08 -9.81 4.30
N TRP A 27 7.79 -9.82 3.99
CA TRP A 27 7.06 -8.61 3.55
C TRP A 27 5.77 -8.36 4.31
N SER A 28 5.43 -7.09 4.44
CA SER A 28 4.14 -6.61 4.95
C SER A 28 3.41 -5.86 3.83
N TRP A 29 2.12 -6.13 3.67
CA TRP A 29 1.18 -5.30 2.90
C TRP A 29 0.24 -4.59 3.86
N SER A 30 0.26 -3.26 3.89
CA SER A 30 -0.65 -2.43 4.70
C SER A 30 -1.34 -1.35 3.88
N VAL A 31 -2.48 -0.85 4.34
CA VAL A 31 -3.11 0.34 3.75
C VAL A 31 -2.23 1.56 4.01
N ARG A 32 -2.12 2.46 3.04
CA ARG A 32 -1.40 3.74 3.19
C ARG A 32 -2.29 4.74 3.96
N PRO A 33 -1.82 5.43 5.00
CA PRO A 33 -2.65 6.42 5.71
C PRO A 33 -3.17 7.55 4.82
N ASN A 34 -2.39 7.98 3.83
CA ASN A 34 -2.82 8.96 2.83
C ASN A 34 -3.29 8.25 1.55
N GLN A 35 -4.46 8.60 1.05
CA GLN A 35 -5.10 7.93 -0.09
C GLN A 35 -5.15 8.84 -1.34
N PRO A 36 -4.14 8.78 -2.23
CA PRO A 36 -4.17 9.50 -3.50
C PRO A 36 -5.18 8.89 -4.47
N THR A 37 -5.38 7.57 -4.38
CA THR A 37 -6.46 6.82 -5.00
C THR A 37 -7.04 5.85 -3.97
N LEU A 38 -8.26 5.37 -4.20
CA LEU A 38 -8.91 4.38 -3.34
C LEU A 38 -8.07 3.10 -3.25
N GLY A 39 -7.76 2.65 -2.04
CA GLY A 39 -7.03 1.42 -1.79
C GLY A 39 -5.51 1.56 -1.86
N ALA A 40 -4.97 2.78 -1.97
CA ALA A 40 -3.53 3.01 -1.95
C ALA A 40 -2.88 2.34 -0.73
N SER A 41 -1.78 1.63 -0.97
CA SER A 41 -1.18 0.71 -0.01
C SER A 41 0.35 0.83 0.03
N ILE A 42 0.96 0.20 1.02
CA ILE A 42 2.41 0.07 1.18
C ILE A 42 2.74 -1.43 1.18
N LEU A 43 3.73 -1.81 0.39
CA LEU A 43 4.45 -3.09 0.53
C LEU A 43 5.83 -2.78 1.08
N SER A 44 6.19 -3.28 2.26
CA SER A 44 7.47 -2.97 2.91
C SER A 44 8.19 -4.23 3.38
N LEU A 45 9.52 -4.23 3.28
CA LEU A 45 10.35 -5.32 3.79
C LEU A 45 10.28 -5.34 5.33
N ASN A 46 10.21 -6.53 5.93
CA ASN A 46 10.00 -6.69 7.37
C ASN A 46 11.26 -6.37 8.18
N ARG A 47 12.44 -6.56 7.62
CA ARG A 47 13.71 -6.07 8.17
C ARG A 47 14.12 -4.77 7.49
N TYR A 48 14.97 -3.99 8.17
CA TYR A 48 15.56 -2.83 7.54
C TYR A 48 16.45 -3.21 6.35
N ALA A 49 16.38 -2.38 5.31
CA ALA A 49 17.24 -2.38 4.14
C ALA A 49 17.19 -0.97 3.55
N LEU A 50 18.35 -0.40 3.27
CA LEU A 50 18.45 0.94 2.69
C LEU A 50 18.36 0.89 1.16
N HIS A 51 19.02 -0.10 0.54
CA HIS A 51 19.09 -0.23 -0.90
C HIS A 51 18.24 -1.40 -1.39
N PHE A 52 17.66 -1.25 -2.59
CA PHE A 52 16.94 -2.35 -3.21
C PHE A 52 17.84 -3.54 -3.58
N SER A 53 19.13 -3.29 -3.79
CA SER A 53 20.14 -4.34 -3.99
C SER A 53 20.39 -5.21 -2.75
N ASP A 54 19.95 -4.76 -1.57
CA ASP A 54 20.12 -5.50 -0.32
C ASP A 54 19.03 -6.57 -0.13
N VAL A 55 18.03 -6.61 -1.01
CA VAL A 55 16.95 -7.62 -0.97
C VAL A 55 17.48 -8.94 -1.49
N THR A 56 17.30 -10.01 -0.72
CA THR A 56 17.79 -11.34 -1.08
C THR A 56 16.90 -12.03 -2.12
N PRO A 57 17.40 -13.06 -2.81
CA PRO A 57 16.58 -13.86 -3.72
C PRO A 57 15.33 -14.48 -3.05
N ASP A 58 15.45 -14.93 -1.81
CA ASP A 58 14.34 -15.52 -1.06
C ASP A 58 13.28 -14.45 -0.71
N GLU A 59 13.72 -13.26 -0.32
CA GLU A 59 12.83 -12.12 -0.07
C GLU A 59 12.10 -11.68 -1.35
N MET A 60 12.76 -11.69 -2.50
CA MET A 60 12.12 -11.41 -3.80
C MET A 60 11.10 -12.48 -4.19
N ALA A 61 11.43 -13.76 -3.98
CA ALA A 61 10.51 -14.86 -4.26
C ALA A 61 9.26 -14.79 -3.38
N ASP A 62 9.44 -14.39 -2.11
CA ASP A 62 8.34 -14.19 -1.17
C ASP A 62 7.47 -12.98 -1.54
N LEU A 63 8.09 -11.88 -1.99
CA LEU A 63 7.37 -10.70 -2.52
C LEU A 63 6.46 -11.08 -3.68
N SER A 64 6.93 -11.90 -4.63
CA SER A 64 6.12 -12.33 -5.77
C SER A 64 4.83 -13.02 -5.37
N ARG A 65 4.83 -13.81 -4.28
CA ARG A 65 3.63 -14.48 -3.77
C ARG A 65 2.64 -13.47 -3.19
N LEU A 66 3.15 -12.53 -2.40
CA LEU A 66 2.33 -11.49 -1.77
C LEU A 66 1.69 -10.57 -2.82
N ILE A 67 2.43 -10.17 -3.86
CA ILE A 67 1.92 -9.33 -4.96
C ILE A 67 0.74 -10.01 -5.65
N GLY A 68 0.84 -11.30 -5.98
CA GLY A 68 -0.24 -12.01 -6.65
C GLY A 68 -1.54 -12.04 -5.82
N SER A 69 -1.41 -12.21 -4.49
CA SER A 69 -2.56 -12.12 -3.58
C SER A 69 -3.13 -10.69 -3.54
N LEU A 70 -2.26 -9.70 -3.37
CA LEU A 70 -2.61 -8.28 -3.31
C LEU A 70 -3.44 -7.86 -4.52
N GLU A 71 -2.98 -8.14 -5.74
CA GLU A 71 -3.66 -7.69 -6.95
C GLU A 71 -5.06 -8.28 -7.06
N ARG A 72 -5.24 -9.57 -6.74
CA ARG A 72 -6.56 -10.22 -6.72
C ARG A 72 -7.48 -9.60 -5.68
N THR A 73 -6.99 -9.42 -4.45
CA THR A 73 -7.76 -8.79 -3.37
C THR A 73 -8.16 -7.36 -3.73
N MET A 74 -7.25 -6.56 -4.27
CA MET A 74 -7.53 -5.19 -4.68
C MET A 74 -8.51 -5.12 -5.86
N LYS A 75 -8.42 -6.07 -6.80
CA LYS A 75 -9.36 -6.18 -7.92
C LYS A 75 -10.75 -6.54 -7.41
N SER A 76 -10.86 -7.47 -6.48
CA SER A 76 -12.12 -7.88 -5.84
C SER A 76 -12.75 -6.73 -5.05
N ALA A 77 -11.95 -6.02 -4.24
CA ALA A 77 -12.46 -4.97 -3.34
C ALA A 77 -12.94 -3.72 -4.10
N PHE A 78 -12.17 -3.25 -5.09
CA PHE A 78 -12.39 -1.91 -5.67
C PHE A 78 -12.46 -1.88 -7.20
N ASN A 79 -12.28 -3.01 -7.88
CA ASN A 79 -12.33 -3.13 -9.33
C ASN A 79 -11.48 -2.05 -10.06
N HIS A 80 -10.22 -1.92 -9.65
CA HIS A 80 -9.25 -1.03 -10.28
C HIS A 80 -8.93 -1.47 -11.72
N ASN A 81 -8.45 -0.54 -12.55
CA ASN A 81 -8.13 -0.77 -13.97
C ASN A 81 -6.71 -1.35 -14.14
N ILE A 82 -5.71 -0.75 -13.50
CA ILE A 82 -4.31 -1.19 -13.55
C ILE A 82 -3.62 -0.90 -12.22
N MET A 83 -2.63 -1.71 -11.84
CA MET A 83 -1.84 -1.51 -10.63
C MET A 83 -0.53 -0.76 -10.95
N ASN A 84 -0.14 0.19 -10.10
CA ASN A 84 1.18 0.81 -10.17
C ASN A 84 1.98 0.48 -8.90
N TYR A 85 3.25 0.13 -9.08
CA TYR A 85 4.21 -0.11 -8.00
C TYR A 85 5.30 0.94 -8.09
N LEU A 86 5.38 1.83 -7.10
CA LEU A 86 6.34 2.94 -7.08
C LEU A 86 7.30 2.77 -5.92
N MET A 87 8.58 2.50 -6.21
CA MET A 87 9.66 2.50 -5.24
C MET A 87 10.45 3.79 -5.39
N LEU A 88 10.21 4.75 -4.49
CA LEU A 88 10.83 6.07 -4.55
C LEU A 88 11.90 6.26 -3.48
N MET A 89 11.59 5.91 -2.23
CA MET A 89 12.52 5.91 -1.08
C MET A 89 13.28 7.24 -0.89
N MET A 90 12.74 8.38 -1.35
CA MET A 90 13.43 9.67 -1.30
C MET A 90 13.45 10.28 0.11
N VAL A 91 12.37 10.06 0.86
CA VAL A 91 12.16 10.60 2.22
C VAL A 91 12.23 9.49 3.25
N ASP A 92 11.58 8.37 2.95
CA ASP A 92 11.52 7.19 3.82
C ASP A 92 12.55 6.17 3.34
N HIS A 93 13.75 6.21 3.94
CA HIS A 93 14.93 5.45 3.51
C HIS A 93 14.90 4.00 3.97
N HIS A 94 13.91 3.27 3.46
CA HIS A 94 13.68 1.85 3.72
C HIS A 94 13.07 1.21 2.47
N VAL A 95 13.43 -0.03 2.15
CA VAL A 95 12.86 -0.75 1.00
C VAL A 95 11.34 -0.93 1.14
N HIS A 96 10.59 -0.19 0.33
CA HIS A 96 9.15 -0.31 0.22
C HIS A 96 8.64 0.16 -1.16
N PHE A 97 7.45 -0.31 -1.53
CA PHE A 97 6.68 0.17 -2.66
C PHE A 97 5.43 0.90 -2.16
N HIS A 98 5.10 2.02 -2.79
CA HIS A 98 3.73 2.49 -2.85
C HIS A 98 2.97 1.68 -3.89
N VAL A 99 1.89 1.04 -3.49
CA VAL A 99 1.03 0.25 -4.35
C VAL A 99 -0.23 1.06 -4.61
N ILE A 100 -0.40 1.52 -5.86
CA ILE A 100 -1.42 2.49 -6.24
C ILE A 100 -2.34 1.85 -7.27
N PRO A 101 -3.56 1.43 -6.85
CA PRO A 101 -4.59 1.02 -7.79
C PRO A 101 -5.03 2.24 -8.61
N ARG A 102 -5.07 2.10 -9.92
CA ARG A 102 -5.42 3.17 -10.86
C ARG A 102 -6.81 2.97 -11.43
N TYR A 103 -7.51 4.07 -11.68
CA TYR A 103 -8.92 4.04 -12.04
C TYR A 103 -9.20 4.92 -13.24
N ASP A 104 -9.84 4.34 -14.26
CA ASP A 104 -10.52 5.11 -15.29
C ASP A 104 -11.91 5.49 -14.78
N GLY A 105 -12.08 6.78 -14.50
CA GLY A 105 -13.29 7.32 -13.87
C GLY A 105 -13.40 7.10 -12.36
N ALA A 106 -14.49 7.60 -11.78
CA ALA A 106 -14.73 7.59 -10.35
C ALA A 106 -15.08 6.19 -9.79
N ARG A 107 -14.89 6.01 -8.48
CA ARG A 107 -15.41 4.89 -7.69
C ARG A 107 -16.16 5.39 -6.48
N THR A 108 -17.27 4.74 -6.13
CA THR A 108 -18.00 5.02 -4.89
C THR A 108 -17.69 3.95 -3.86
N PHE A 109 -17.18 4.36 -2.71
CA PHE A 109 -16.89 3.48 -1.59
C PHE A 109 -17.10 4.21 -0.26
N GLY A 110 -17.73 3.55 0.71
CA GLY A 110 -18.01 4.18 2.02
C GLY A 110 -18.95 5.39 1.94
N GLY A 111 -19.80 5.47 0.91
CA GLY A 111 -20.63 6.65 0.63
C GLY A 111 -19.86 7.86 0.09
N LEU A 112 -18.58 7.69 -0.23
CA LEU A 112 -17.70 8.73 -0.75
C LEU A 112 -17.31 8.44 -2.19
N GLU A 113 -17.17 9.49 -3.00
CA GLU A 113 -16.63 9.40 -4.35
C GLU A 113 -15.10 9.53 -4.31
N TRP A 114 -14.42 8.66 -5.06
CA TRP A 114 -12.96 8.61 -5.17
C TRP A 114 -12.56 8.80 -6.62
N ILE A 115 -11.61 9.71 -6.87
CA ILE A 115 -11.18 10.08 -8.22
C ILE A 115 -9.67 9.87 -8.35
N ASP A 116 -9.23 9.15 -9.37
CA ASP A 116 -7.81 9.11 -9.73
C ASP A 116 -7.45 10.36 -10.53
N ASN A 117 -7.10 11.44 -9.82
CA ASN A 117 -6.74 12.73 -10.43
C ASN A 117 -5.53 12.65 -11.37
N GLY A 118 -4.73 11.58 -11.26
CA GLY A 118 -3.56 11.37 -12.09
C GLY A 118 -3.83 10.57 -13.35
N TRP A 119 -5.04 10.03 -13.58
CA TRP A 119 -5.32 9.18 -14.73
C TRP A 119 -5.38 9.97 -16.06
N PRO A 120 -4.80 9.48 -17.18
CA PRO A 120 -4.00 8.26 -17.36
C PRO A 120 -2.47 8.47 -17.22
N ALA A 121 -2.04 9.56 -16.57
CA ALA A 121 -0.65 9.90 -16.30
C ALA A 121 -0.14 9.33 -14.95
N LEU A 122 0.92 9.91 -14.40
CA LEU A 122 1.48 9.53 -13.10
C LEU A 122 0.47 9.77 -11.96
N PRO A 123 0.45 8.90 -10.92
CA PRO A 123 -0.36 9.16 -9.73
C PRO A 123 0.02 10.48 -9.06
N VAL A 124 -0.99 11.24 -8.61
CA VAL A 124 -0.77 12.45 -7.82
C VAL A 124 -0.54 12.07 -6.36
N MET A 125 0.69 11.66 -6.03
CA MET A 125 1.04 11.09 -4.71
C MET A 125 0.83 12.04 -3.51
N GLY A 126 0.74 13.34 -3.78
CA GLY A 126 0.41 14.36 -2.78
C GLY A 126 -1.05 14.39 -2.36
N ASP A 127 -1.93 13.76 -3.15
CA ASP A 127 -3.35 13.67 -2.81
C ASP A 127 -3.56 12.78 -1.58
N SER A 128 -4.53 13.21 -0.76
CA SER A 128 -5.04 12.43 0.37
C SER A 128 -6.53 12.71 0.48
N GLN A 129 -7.28 12.02 -0.37
CA GLN A 129 -8.73 12.16 -0.46
C GLN A 129 -9.36 11.70 0.85
N HIS A 130 -10.37 12.47 1.30
CA HIS A 130 -11.17 12.15 2.49
C HIS A 130 -10.37 12.00 3.80
N LYS A 131 -9.15 12.54 3.90
CA LYS A 131 -8.28 12.41 5.08
C LYS A 131 -8.91 12.83 6.42
N ASN A 132 -9.91 13.73 6.38
CA ASN A 132 -10.61 14.24 7.56
C ASN A 132 -11.92 13.47 7.85
N GLN A 133 -12.28 12.48 7.02
CA GLN A 133 -13.45 11.65 7.23
C GLN A 133 -13.12 10.54 8.21
N GLU A 134 -13.81 10.53 9.35
CA GLU A 134 -13.59 9.54 10.39
C GLU A 134 -13.92 8.13 9.90
N GLY A 135 -13.08 7.15 10.26
CA GLY A 135 -13.29 5.74 9.94
C GLY A 135 -13.01 5.35 8.48
N VAL A 136 -12.71 6.28 7.57
CA VAL A 136 -12.50 5.95 6.15
C VAL A 136 -11.37 4.93 5.94
N LEU A 137 -10.25 5.08 6.66
CA LEU A 137 -9.14 4.12 6.60
C LEU A 137 -9.52 2.75 7.15
N ALA A 138 -10.30 2.71 8.22
CA ALA A 138 -10.79 1.46 8.81
C ALA A 138 -11.75 0.74 7.85
N GLN A 139 -12.59 1.48 7.13
CA GLN A 139 -13.47 0.92 6.10
C GLN A 139 -12.66 0.32 4.94
N ILE A 140 -11.66 1.06 4.41
CA ILE A 140 -10.79 0.57 3.33
C ILE A 140 -10.05 -0.69 3.78
N HIS A 141 -9.44 -0.64 4.97
CA HIS A 141 -8.74 -1.78 5.57
C HIS A 141 -9.67 -2.99 5.74
N GLY A 142 -10.86 -2.79 6.31
CA GLY A 142 -11.85 -3.84 6.49
C GLY A 142 -12.31 -4.48 5.17
N ALA A 143 -12.52 -3.67 4.11
CA ALA A 143 -12.89 -4.17 2.79
C ALA A 143 -11.79 -5.04 2.15
N LEU A 144 -10.52 -4.64 2.31
CA LEU A 144 -9.38 -5.43 1.84
C LEU A 144 -9.21 -6.73 2.63
N MET A 145 -9.35 -6.69 3.97
CA MET A 145 -9.31 -7.87 4.82
C MET A 145 -10.39 -8.90 4.44
N ALA A 146 -11.62 -8.44 4.24
CA ALA A 146 -12.73 -9.29 3.82
C ALA A 146 -12.46 -9.94 2.44
N SER A 147 -11.89 -9.16 1.52
CA SER A 147 -11.57 -9.64 0.16
C SER A 147 -10.33 -10.55 0.10
N ALA A 148 -9.46 -10.52 1.10
CA ALA A 148 -8.28 -11.39 1.17
C ALA A 148 -8.62 -12.81 1.63
N SER A 149 -9.78 -12.98 2.28
CA SER A 149 -10.26 -14.26 2.82
C SER A 149 -11.24 -14.98 1.88
N SER A 150 -11.51 -14.40 0.70
CA SER A 150 -12.42 -14.91 -0.34
C SER A 150 -11.65 -15.61 -1.45
#